data_AF-A0A812RP17-F1
#
_entry.id   AF-A0A812RP17-F1
#
_cell.length_a   1.000
_cell.length_b   1.000
_cell.length_c   1.000
_cell.angle_alpha   90.00
_cell.angle_beta   90.00
_cell.angle_gamma   90.00
#
_symmetry.space_group_name_H-M   'P 1'
#
loop_
_entity.id
_entity.type
_entity.pdbx_description
1 polymer ?
#
loop_
_entity_poly.entity_id
_entity_poly.type
_entity_poly.pdbx_seq_one_letter_code
_entity_poly.pdbx_strand_id
1 'polypeptide(L)'
;MTQFDDQFSNGGYEGYGEPRQSNPLGVVGFVLSLLCITSPIGLLLSMIALLKAPRGFAIAGTIIGLLFTSVIGIVAFFAVVYGSFVVDSTKLTLDLERLRIEAREYVDQNQAVPASLDELGWDDTTDPWGHEYVFSMDSETNVWELRSVGPDGVADTGDDFAFDSTMEQSDVMELIKDWADANAKDVYGFNP
;
A
#
# COMPACT_ATOMS: atom_id res chain seq x y z
N MET A 1 84.34 47.54 -0.56
CA MET A 1 84.04 46.57 -1.62
C MET A 1 83.81 45.24 -0.93
N THR A 2 82.57 45.00 -0.50
CA THR A 2 82.16 43.78 0.20
C THR A 2 80.89 43.32 -0.48
N GLN A 3 80.98 42.12 -1.03
CA GLN A 3 80.08 41.43 -1.92
C GLN A 3 78.85 41.00 -1.09
N PHE A 4 77.67 41.50 -1.48
CA PHE A 4 76.39 41.03 -0.96
C PHE A 4 76.06 39.71 -1.66
N ASP A 5 76.17 38.61 -0.93
CA ASP A 5 75.67 37.32 -1.35
C ASP A 5 74.16 37.26 -1.10
N ASP A 6 73.38 37.45 -2.17
CA ASP A 6 71.97 37.09 -2.23
C ASP A 6 71.83 35.56 -2.20
N GLN A 7 71.73 34.99 -0.99
CA GLN A 7 71.32 33.60 -0.84
C GLN A 7 69.81 33.46 -1.08
N PHE A 8 69.52 33.01 -2.29
CA PHE A 8 68.30 32.32 -2.69
C PHE A 8 67.81 31.35 -1.61
N SER A 9 66.74 31.73 -0.89
CA SER A 9 65.91 30.80 -0.14
C SER A 9 64.55 30.72 -0.83
N ASN A 10 64.54 30.03 -1.97
CA ASN A 10 63.33 29.65 -2.68
C ASN A 10 62.85 28.32 -2.10
N GLY A 11 62.14 28.40 -0.96
CA GLY A 11 61.52 27.26 -0.28
C GLY A 11 60.32 26.74 -1.06
N GLY A 12 60.58 26.06 -2.17
CA GLY A 12 59.58 25.31 -2.92
C GLY A 12 59.16 24.06 -2.16
N TYR A 13 58.08 24.14 -1.39
CA TYR A 13 57.32 22.97 -0.98
C TYR A 13 56.29 22.66 -2.06
N GLU A 14 56.75 22.14 -3.21
CA GLU A 14 55.89 21.33 -4.08
C GLU A 14 55.69 19.98 -3.38
N GLY A 15 54.77 19.97 -2.41
CA GLY A 15 54.21 18.74 -1.90
C GLY A 15 53.45 18.08 -3.04
N TYR A 16 54.08 17.13 -3.71
CA TYR A 16 53.41 16.17 -4.59
C TYR A 16 52.37 15.45 -3.74
N GLY A 17 51.14 15.97 -3.73
CA GLY A 17 50.01 15.28 -3.15
C GLY A 17 49.87 13.95 -3.88
N GLU A 18 50.17 12.84 -3.19
CA GLU A 18 49.91 11.52 -3.73
C GLU A 18 48.46 11.47 -4.28
N PRO A 19 48.25 10.90 -5.47
CA PRO A 19 46.93 10.84 -6.06
C PRO A 19 45.99 10.12 -5.10
N ARG A 20 45.01 10.86 -4.56
CA ARG A 20 43.97 10.29 -3.68
C ARG A 20 43.32 9.11 -4.40
N GLN A 21 43.61 7.90 -3.93
CA GLN A 21 43.08 6.66 -4.48
C GLN A 21 41.56 6.63 -4.25
N SER A 22 40.79 6.90 -5.32
CA SER A 22 39.34 6.81 -5.28
C SER A 22 38.92 5.34 -5.32
N ASN A 23 37.87 5.01 -4.56
CA ASN A 23 37.29 3.66 -4.53
C ASN A 23 36.08 3.65 -5.48
N PRO A 24 36.23 3.27 -6.76
CA PRO A 24 35.15 3.33 -7.73
C PRO A 24 33.96 2.45 -7.34
N LEU A 25 34.20 1.34 -6.63
CA LEU A 25 33.14 0.49 -6.09
C LEU A 25 32.23 1.22 -5.10
N GLY A 26 32.79 2.09 -4.24
CA GLY A 26 32.00 2.86 -3.27
C GLY A 26 31.13 3.92 -3.93
N VAL A 27 31.63 4.56 -4.98
CA VAL A 27 30.86 5.55 -5.77
C VAL A 27 29.74 4.86 -6.54
N VAL A 28 30.01 3.70 -7.16
CA VAL A 28 28.99 2.91 -7.86
C VAL A 28 27.90 2.40 -6.90
N GLY A 29 28.28 1.90 -5.72
CA GLY A 29 27.32 1.50 -4.69
C GLY A 29 26.44 2.65 -4.21
N PHE A 30 27.02 3.85 -4.02
CA PHE A 30 26.28 5.06 -3.66
C PHE A 30 25.30 5.50 -4.77
N VAL A 31 25.75 5.55 -6.03
CA VAL A 31 24.89 5.93 -7.17
C VAL A 31 23.77 4.92 -7.39
N LEU A 32 24.04 3.61 -7.22
CA LEU A 32 23.02 2.58 -7.30
C LEU A 32 22.03 2.63 -6.12
N SER A 33 22.47 3.05 -4.92
CA SER A 33 21.55 3.26 -3.79
C SER A 33 20.55 4.40 -4.01
N LEU A 34 20.86 5.35 -4.90
CA LEU A 34 19.95 6.45 -5.27
C LEU A 34 18.88 6.02 -6.28
N LEU A 35 19.09 4.90 -6.98
CA LEU A 35 18.13 4.32 -7.91
C LEU A 35 17.26 3.34 -7.13
N CYS A 36 16.11 3.80 -6.61
CA CYS A 36 15.22 3.06 -5.70
C CYS A 36 14.91 1.60 -6.09
N ILE A 37 14.94 1.26 -7.38
CA ILE A 37 14.62 -0.09 -7.91
C ILE A 37 15.78 -1.09 -7.70
N THR A 38 17.03 -0.62 -7.61
CA THR A 38 18.22 -1.47 -7.37
C THR A 38 18.71 -1.43 -5.92
N SER A 39 17.96 -0.79 -5.03
CA SER A 39 18.26 -0.59 -3.61
C SER A 39 18.86 -1.81 -2.88
N PRO A 40 18.28 -3.03 -2.94
CA PRO A 40 18.87 -4.19 -2.26
C PRO A 40 20.23 -4.62 -2.84
N ILE A 41 20.43 -4.46 -4.16
CA ILE A 41 21.70 -4.76 -4.83
C ILE A 41 22.75 -3.68 -4.50
N GLY A 42 22.34 -2.41 -4.47
CA GLY A 42 23.18 -1.28 -4.06
C GLY A 42 23.64 -1.36 -2.60
N LEU A 43 22.77 -1.89 -1.72
CA LEU A 43 23.09 -2.17 -0.31
C LEU A 43 24.13 -3.28 -0.20
N LEU A 44 23.95 -4.41 -0.90
CA LEU A 44 24.92 -5.51 -0.92
C LEU A 44 26.29 -5.05 -1.44
N LEU A 45 26.32 -4.25 -2.52
CA LEU A 45 27.57 -3.71 -3.06
C LEU A 45 28.23 -2.69 -2.15
N SER A 46 27.46 -1.82 -1.48
CA SER A 46 27.98 -0.91 -0.44
C SER A 46 28.55 -1.68 0.76
N MET A 47 27.92 -2.78 1.14
CA MET A 47 28.38 -3.64 2.23
C MET A 47 29.70 -4.34 1.91
N ILE A 48 29.90 -4.80 0.67
CA ILE A 48 31.17 -5.36 0.19
C ILE A 48 32.24 -4.26 0.05
N ALA A 49 31.86 -3.06 -0.38
CA ALA A 49 32.78 -1.93 -0.52
C ALA A 49 33.34 -1.41 0.82
N LEU A 50 32.64 -1.64 1.95
CA LEU A 50 33.13 -1.34 3.30
C LEU A 50 34.41 -2.09 3.67
N LEU A 51 34.69 -3.22 3.00
CA LEU A 51 35.88 -4.03 3.26
C LEU A 51 37.18 -3.40 2.73
N LYS A 52 37.11 -2.32 1.92
CA LYS A 52 38.28 -1.69 1.30
C LYS A 52 38.34 -0.19 1.61
N ALA A 53 39.49 0.31 2.08
CA ALA A 53 39.70 1.74 2.28
C ALA A 53 39.86 2.46 0.93
N PRO A 54 39.40 3.73 0.77
CA PRO A 54 38.73 4.60 1.76
C PRO A 54 37.24 4.28 1.97
N ARG A 55 36.79 4.34 3.23
CA ARG A 55 35.49 3.80 3.71
C ARG A 55 34.31 4.79 3.68
N GLY A 56 34.57 6.09 3.52
CA GLY A 56 33.56 7.14 3.73
C GLY A 56 32.32 7.04 2.84
N PHE A 57 32.51 6.80 1.54
CA PHE A 57 31.38 6.67 0.61
C PHE A 57 30.57 5.38 0.81
N ALA A 58 31.23 4.28 1.21
CA ALA A 58 30.54 3.02 1.48
C ALA A 58 29.67 3.10 2.75
N ILE A 59 30.13 3.82 3.79
CA ILE A 59 29.34 4.08 5.00
C ILE A 59 28.09 4.91 4.64
N ALA A 60 28.25 5.98 3.87
CA ALA A 60 27.13 6.84 3.46
C ALA A 60 26.08 6.08 2.62
N GLY A 61 26.52 5.29 1.63
CA GLY A 61 25.63 4.45 0.82
C GLY A 61 24.88 3.39 1.63
N THR A 62 25.51 2.83 2.66
CA THR A 62 24.87 1.85 3.55
C THR A 62 23.80 2.50 4.43
N ILE A 63 24.08 3.68 5.01
CA ILE A 63 23.10 4.41 5.84
C ILE A 63 21.89 4.84 5.01
N ILE A 64 22.12 5.42 3.83
CA ILE A 64 21.05 5.85 2.93
C ILE A 64 20.23 4.65 2.44
N GLY A 65 20.91 3.57 2.05
CA GLY A 65 20.27 2.32 1.65
C GLY A 65 19.37 1.76 2.74
N LEU A 66 19.86 1.68 3.99
CA LEU A 66 19.08 1.20 5.13
C LEU A 66 17.84 2.04 5.40
N LEU A 67 17.95 3.37 5.35
CA LEU A 67 16.82 4.28 5.54
C LEU A 67 15.76 4.08 4.46
N PHE A 68 16.17 4.04 3.18
CA PHE A 68 15.24 3.81 2.07
C PHE A 68 14.60 2.43 2.10
N THR A 69 15.37 1.36 2.33
CA THR A 69 14.80 0.01 2.46
C THR A 69 13.85 -0.11 3.64
N SER A 70 14.13 0.58 4.75
CA SER A 70 13.24 0.59 5.91
C SER A 70 11.93 1.30 5.59
N VAL A 71 11.97 2.47 4.95
CA VAL A 71 10.75 3.20 4.54
C VAL A 71 9.94 2.40 3.53
N ILE A 72 10.57 1.85 2.50
CA ILE A 72 9.88 1.01 1.49
C ILE A 72 9.30 -0.25 2.16
N GLY A 73 10.05 -0.89 3.04
CA GLY A 73 9.58 -2.06 3.79
C GLY A 73 8.35 -1.76 4.63
N ILE A 74 8.34 -0.61 5.32
CA ILE A 74 7.18 -0.13 6.06
C ILE A 74 6.02 0.12 5.10
N VAL A 75 6.20 0.92 4.04
CA VAL A 75 5.12 1.23 3.08
C VAL A 75 4.57 -0.05 2.43
N ALA A 76 5.42 -0.99 2.03
CA ALA A 76 5.00 -2.27 1.46
C ALA A 76 4.25 -3.12 2.48
N PHE A 77 4.69 -3.16 3.74
CA PHE A 77 3.98 -3.84 4.82
C PHE A 77 2.58 -3.25 5.02
N PHE A 78 2.48 -1.92 5.13
CA PHE A 78 1.18 -1.24 5.21
C PHE A 78 0.34 -1.46 3.94
N ALA A 79 0.93 -1.43 2.74
CA ALA A 79 0.19 -1.69 1.51
C ALA A 79 -0.36 -3.12 1.43
N VAL A 80 0.33 -4.11 1.98
CA VAL A 80 -0.14 -5.51 2.02
C VAL A 80 -1.21 -5.69 3.11
N VAL A 81 -0.98 -5.15 4.30
CA VAL A 81 -1.90 -5.29 5.44
C VAL A 81 -3.21 -4.52 5.20
N TYR A 82 -3.13 -3.30 4.68
CA TYR A 82 -4.29 -2.45 4.47
C TYR A 82 -4.86 -2.57 3.05
N GLY A 83 -4.10 -3.12 2.10
CA GLY A 83 -4.51 -3.23 0.71
C GLY A 83 -5.68 -4.19 0.51
N SER A 84 -5.71 -5.33 1.22
CA SER A 84 -6.84 -6.26 1.15
C SER A 84 -8.14 -5.61 1.58
N PHE A 85 -8.15 -4.94 2.74
CA PHE A 85 -9.34 -4.27 3.25
C PHE A 85 -9.89 -3.19 2.30
N VAL A 86 -9.00 -2.37 1.71
CA VAL A 86 -9.42 -1.34 0.74
C VAL A 86 -9.99 -1.98 -0.53
N VAL A 87 -9.42 -3.08 -1.00
CA VAL A 87 -9.94 -3.81 -2.17
C VAL A 87 -11.30 -4.44 -1.87
N ASP A 88 -11.45 -5.06 -0.70
CA ASP A 88 -12.67 -5.77 -0.31
C ASP A 88 -13.84 -4.80 -0.14
N SER A 89 -13.64 -3.70 0.57
CA SER A 89 -14.66 -2.63 0.73
C SER A 89 -15.04 -1.95 -0.59
N THR A 90 -14.09 -1.83 -1.52
CA THR A 90 -14.38 -1.30 -2.86
C THR A 90 -15.25 -2.27 -3.67
N LYS A 91 -14.95 -3.58 -3.62
CA LYS A 91 -15.79 -4.60 -4.28
C LYS A 91 -17.21 -4.55 -3.72
N LEU A 92 -17.38 -4.55 -2.40
CA LEU A 92 -18.70 -4.48 -1.76
C LEU A 92 -19.51 -3.26 -2.24
N THR A 93 -18.88 -2.08 -2.30
CA THR A 93 -19.54 -0.85 -2.77
C THR A 93 -19.95 -0.95 -4.24
N LEU A 94 -19.09 -1.52 -5.10
CA LEU A 94 -19.38 -1.69 -6.53
C LEU A 94 -20.51 -2.71 -6.76
N ASP A 95 -20.50 -3.80 -6.01
CA ASP A 95 -21.54 -4.83 -6.06
C ASP A 95 -22.91 -4.23 -5.71
N LEU A 96 -22.97 -3.39 -4.67
CA LEU A 96 -24.20 -2.70 -4.27
C LEU A 96 -24.73 -1.72 -5.31
N GLU A 97 -23.85 -0.91 -5.90
CA GLU A 97 -24.25 0.03 -6.96
C GLU A 97 -24.74 -0.72 -8.19
N ARG A 98 -24.09 -1.83 -8.54
CA ARG A 98 -24.51 -2.69 -9.64
C ARG A 98 -25.88 -3.31 -9.36
N LEU A 99 -26.09 -3.89 -8.18
CA LEU A 99 -27.38 -4.45 -7.77
C LEU A 99 -28.49 -3.41 -7.88
N ARG A 100 -28.23 -2.20 -7.39
CA ARG A 100 -29.22 -1.13 -7.37
C ARG A 100 -29.66 -0.75 -8.79
N ILE A 101 -28.72 -0.70 -9.72
CA ILE A 101 -29.01 -0.43 -11.14
C ILE A 101 -29.83 -1.57 -11.74
N GLU A 102 -29.40 -2.83 -11.56
CA GLU A 102 -30.05 -4.01 -12.14
C GLU A 102 -31.46 -4.23 -11.55
N ALA A 103 -31.61 -4.10 -10.23
CA ALA A 103 -32.90 -4.22 -9.56
C ALA A 103 -33.90 -3.12 -9.98
N ARG A 104 -33.42 -1.87 -10.15
CA ARG A 104 -34.28 -0.78 -10.65
C ARG A 104 -34.73 -1.04 -12.08
N GLU A 105 -33.80 -1.45 -12.94
CA GLU A 105 -34.11 -1.79 -14.34
C GLU A 105 -35.12 -2.94 -14.42
N TYR A 106 -34.97 -3.98 -13.59
CA TYR A 106 -35.92 -5.09 -13.52
C TYR A 106 -37.33 -4.63 -13.13
N VAL A 107 -37.45 -3.77 -12.11
CA VAL A 107 -38.74 -3.22 -11.67
C VAL A 107 -39.39 -2.37 -12.76
N ASP A 108 -38.61 -1.52 -13.45
CA ASP A 108 -39.11 -0.69 -14.54
C ASP A 108 -39.65 -1.55 -15.69
N GLN A 109 -38.97 -2.65 -16.02
CA GLN A 109 -39.35 -3.56 -17.12
C GLN A 109 -40.52 -4.48 -16.77
N ASN A 110 -40.52 -5.08 -15.58
CA ASN A 110 -41.46 -6.13 -15.20
C ASN A 110 -42.65 -5.62 -14.37
N GLN A 111 -42.58 -4.38 -13.88
CA GLN A 111 -43.56 -3.81 -12.92
C GLN A 111 -43.72 -4.71 -11.68
N ALA A 112 -42.69 -5.49 -11.38
CA ALA A 112 -42.60 -6.46 -10.31
C ALA A 112 -41.19 -6.46 -9.77
N VAL A 113 -41.06 -6.80 -8.50
CA VAL A 113 -39.78 -6.85 -7.80
C VAL A 113 -39.11 -8.21 -8.00
N PRO A 114 -37.77 -8.28 -8.10
CA PRO A 114 -37.06 -9.54 -8.26
C PRO A 114 -37.21 -10.40 -7.00
N ALA A 115 -37.48 -11.70 -7.16
CA ALA A 115 -37.58 -12.62 -6.02
C ALA A 115 -36.21 -13.15 -5.54
N SER A 116 -35.18 -13.03 -6.37
CA SER A 116 -33.82 -13.52 -6.11
C SER A 116 -32.79 -12.82 -6.99
N LEU A 117 -31.50 -12.97 -6.66
CA LEU A 117 -30.40 -12.47 -7.49
C LEU A 117 -30.36 -13.12 -8.88
N ASP A 118 -30.81 -14.38 -9.00
CA ASP A 118 -30.87 -15.11 -10.28
C ASP A 118 -31.81 -14.42 -11.29
N GLU A 119 -32.91 -13.81 -10.82
CA GLU A 119 -33.84 -13.07 -11.69
C GLU A 119 -33.22 -11.79 -12.27
N LEU A 120 -32.21 -11.25 -11.58
CA LEU A 120 -31.44 -10.09 -12.04
C LEU A 120 -30.33 -10.47 -13.03
N GLY A 121 -30.07 -11.78 -13.21
CA GLY A 121 -28.95 -12.25 -14.02
C GLY A 121 -27.59 -11.93 -13.40
N TRP A 122 -27.54 -11.82 -12.06
CA TRP A 122 -26.32 -11.50 -11.36
C TRP A 122 -25.48 -12.77 -11.13
N ASP A 123 -24.40 -12.90 -11.90
CA ASP A 123 -23.50 -14.05 -11.85
C ASP A 123 -22.52 -14.09 -10.65
N ASP A 124 -22.29 -12.95 -9.96
CA ASP A 124 -21.38 -12.85 -8.81
C ASP A 124 -22.20 -12.73 -7.53
N THR A 125 -22.65 -13.87 -7.02
CA THR A 125 -23.44 -13.97 -5.80
C THR A 125 -22.58 -13.98 -4.53
N THR A 126 -21.26 -13.75 -4.67
CA THR A 126 -20.31 -13.84 -3.56
C THR A 126 -19.75 -12.49 -3.15
N ASP A 127 -19.76 -12.26 -1.84
CA ASP A 127 -19.17 -11.10 -1.22
C ASP A 127 -17.63 -11.10 -1.31
N PRO A 128 -16.94 -10.01 -0.91
CA PRO A 128 -15.49 -9.93 -0.99
C PRO A 128 -14.74 -11.02 -0.20
N TRP A 129 -15.39 -11.62 0.79
CA TRP A 129 -14.84 -12.67 1.65
C TRP A 129 -15.18 -14.08 1.14
N GLY A 130 -15.95 -14.18 0.05
CA GLY A 130 -16.29 -15.43 -0.62
C GLY A 130 -17.54 -16.11 -0.08
N HIS A 131 -18.36 -15.41 0.69
CA HIS A 131 -19.64 -15.90 1.18
C HIS A 131 -20.78 -15.50 0.25
N GLU A 132 -21.82 -16.32 0.14
CA GLU A 132 -22.99 -15.95 -0.66
C GLU A 132 -23.75 -14.79 -0.01
N TYR A 133 -24.13 -13.79 -0.81
CA TYR A 133 -25.02 -12.74 -0.36
C TYR A 133 -26.41 -13.30 -0.05
N VAL A 134 -27.02 -12.80 1.02
CA VAL A 134 -28.42 -13.07 1.34
C VAL A 134 -29.26 -11.91 0.81
N PHE A 135 -30.00 -12.17 -0.27
CA PHE A 135 -30.96 -11.22 -0.82
C PHE A 135 -32.34 -11.47 -0.22
N SER A 136 -32.99 -10.43 0.29
CA SER A 136 -34.37 -10.48 0.76
C SER A 136 -35.16 -9.28 0.28
N MET A 137 -36.47 -9.43 0.15
CA MET A 137 -37.33 -8.38 -0.39
C MET A 137 -38.64 -8.30 0.36
N ASP A 138 -39.03 -7.09 0.72
CA ASP A 138 -40.33 -6.77 1.28
C ASP A 138 -41.30 -6.40 0.16
N SER A 139 -42.25 -7.29 -0.10
CA SER A 139 -43.29 -7.12 -1.13
C SER A 139 -44.30 -5.99 -0.82
N GLU A 140 -44.42 -5.57 0.44
CA GLU A 140 -45.35 -4.49 0.81
C GLU A 140 -44.74 -3.12 0.55
N THR A 141 -43.45 -2.96 0.82
CA THR A 141 -42.73 -1.68 0.70
C THR A 141 -41.91 -1.56 -0.58
N ASN A 142 -41.71 -2.65 -1.33
CA ASN A 142 -40.78 -2.76 -2.46
C ASN A 142 -39.34 -2.39 -2.08
N VAL A 143 -38.96 -2.58 -0.82
CA VAL A 143 -37.60 -2.43 -0.34
C VAL A 143 -36.91 -3.78 -0.41
N TRP A 144 -35.75 -3.83 -1.05
CA TRP A 144 -34.87 -5.00 -1.01
C TRP A 144 -33.76 -4.75 -0.01
N GLU A 145 -33.27 -5.83 0.60
CA GLU A 145 -32.11 -5.88 1.47
C GLU A 145 -31.11 -6.90 0.90
N LEU A 146 -29.86 -6.48 0.71
CA LEU A 146 -28.73 -7.37 0.45
C LEU A 146 -27.89 -7.44 1.72
N ARG A 147 -27.62 -8.66 2.19
CA ARG A 147 -26.78 -8.89 3.36
C ARG A 147 -25.54 -9.70 3.01
N SER A 148 -24.38 -9.24 3.49
CA SER A 148 -23.12 -10.01 3.56
C SER A 148 -22.91 -10.45 5.01
N VAL A 149 -22.42 -11.67 5.20
CA VAL A 149 -22.06 -12.23 6.52
C VAL A 149 -20.67 -11.81 6.99
N GLY A 150 -20.04 -10.87 6.28
CA GLY A 150 -18.73 -10.33 6.65
C GLY A 150 -17.58 -11.34 6.56
N PRO A 151 -16.39 -10.95 7.06
CA PRO A 151 -15.20 -11.80 7.08
C PRO A 151 -15.31 -13.09 7.90
N ASP A 152 -16.15 -13.14 8.94
CA ASP A 152 -16.23 -14.32 9.81
C ASP A 152 -17.10 -15.45 9.23
N GLY A 153 -17.96 -15.12 8.27
CA GLY A 153 -18.82 -16.07 7.56
C GLY A 153 -19.98 -16.59 8.40
N VAL A 154 -20.30 -15.94 9.52
CA VAL A 154 -21.34 -16.34 10.48
C VAL A 154 -22.44 -15.29 10.47
N ALA A 155 -23.65 -15.67 10.07
CA ALA A 155 -24.77 -14.74 10.07
C ALA A 155 -25.15 -14.24 11.48
N ASP A 156 -25.71 -13.03 11.51
CA ASP A 156 -26.21 -12.31 12.68
C ASP A 156 -25.10 -11.96 13.71
N THR A 157 -23.90 -11.70 13.22
CA THR A 157 -22.75 -11.23 14.00
C THR A 157 -22.53 -9.73 13.83
N GLY A 158 -21.52 -9.19 14.53
CA GLY A 158 -21.20 -7.77 14.49
C GLY A 158 -20.51 -7.31 13.20
N ASP A 159 -20.12 -8.24 12.34
CA ASP A 159 -19.48 -7.97 11.07
C ASP A 159 -20.38 -8.15 9.83
N ASP A 160 -21.64 -8.53 10.04
CA ASP A 160 -22.66 -8.51 9.00
C ASP A 160 -22.87 -7.10 8.44
N PHE A 161 -23.01 -7.03 7.12
CA PHE A 161 -23.39 -5.81 6.42
C PHE A 161 -24.76 -6.00 5.80
N ALA A 162 -25.73 -5.17 6.20
CA ALA A 162 -27.05 -5.12 5.59
C ALA A 162 -27.22 -3.79 4.85
N PHE A 163 -27.65 -3.88 3.59
CA PHE A 163 -27.87 -2.74 2.73
C PHE A 163 -29.26 -2.83 2.15
N ASP A 164 -30.01 -1.72 2.22
CA ASP A 164 -31.33 -1.67 1.61
C ASP A 164 -31.40 -0.70 0.42
N SER A 165 -32.46 -0.83 -0.36
CA SER A 165 -32.70 -0.03 -1.56
C SER A 165 -32.89 1.47 -1.29
N THR A 166 -33.11 1.86 -0.04
CA THR A 166 -33.38 3.23 0.41
C THR A 166 -32.15 3.93 0.99
N MET A 167 -31.11 3.19 1.38
CA MET A 167 -29.87 3.76 1.89
C MET A 167 -29.20 4.66 0.85
N GLU A 168 -28.84 5.88 1.23
CA GLU A 168 -28.05 6.74 0.37
C GLU A 168 -26.58 6.26 0.34
N GLN A 169 -25.83 6.66 -0.68
CA GLN A 169 -24.41 6.30 -0.78
C GLN A 169 -23.61 6.77 0.45
N SER A 170 -24.00 7.90 1.07
CA SER A 170 -23.38 8.37 2.31
C SER A 170 -23.56 7.40 3.47
N ASP A 171 -24.73 6.77 3.56
CA ASP A 171 -25.10 5.89 4.67
C ASP A 171 -24.33 4.57 4.54
N VAL A 172 -24.18 4.07 3.32
CA VAL A 172 -23.34 2.91 2.99
C VAL A 172 -21.88 3.17 3.40
N MET A 173 -21.35 4.35 3.07
CA MET A 173 -19.97 4.71 3.42
C MET A 173 -19.78 4.90 4.93
N GLU A 174 -20.78 5.44 5.63
CA GLU A 174 -20.76 5.56 7.08
C GLU A 174 -20.81 4.18 7.75
N LEU A 175 -21.66 3.27 7.28
CA LEU A 175 -21.73 1.88 7.74
C LEU A 175 -20.38 1.16 7.59
N ILE A 176 -19.77 1.22 6.40
CA ILE A 176 -18.47 0.60 6.13
C ILE A 176 -17.39 1.19 7.05
N LYS A 177 -17.42 2.50 7.27
CA LYS A 177 -16.47 3.17 8.15
C LYS A 177 -16.64 2.74 9.61
N ASP A 178 -17.86 2.74 10.12
CA ASP A 178 -18.16 2.36 11.50
C ASP A 178 -17.82 0.89 11.76
N TRP A 179 -18.09 0.02 10.78
CA TRP A 179 -17.65 -1.37 10.81
C TRP A 179 -16.12 -1.48 10.86
N ALA A 180 -15.41 -0.72 10.02
CA ALA A 180 -13.95 -0.77 9.97
C ALA A 180 -13.32 -0.29 11.29
N ASP A 181 -13.95 0.70 11.93
CA ASP A 181 -13.54 1.21 13.24
C ASP A 181 -13.82 0.18 14.35
N ALA A 182 -14.96 -0.52 14.31
CA ALA A 182 -15.35 -1.55 15.28
C ALA A 182 -14.49 -2.83 15.17
N ASN A 183 -14.20 -3.25 13.94
CA ASN A 183 -13.45 -4.46 13.62
C ASN A 183 -11.96 -4.19 13.37
N ALA A 184 -11.48 -3.00 13.74
CA ALA A 184 -10.09 -2.59 13.55
C ALA A 184 -9.06 -3.63 14.06
N LYS A 185 -9.38 -4.38 15.11
CA LYS A 185 -8.50 -5.44 15.61
C LYS A 185 -8.37 -6.62 14.65
N ASP A 186 -9.50 -7.06 14.10
CA ASP A 186 -9.56 -8.21 13.21
C ASP A 186 -9.11 -7.84 11.80
N VAL A 187 -9.42 -6.60 11.38
CA VAL A 187 -9.00 -6.02 10.09
C VAL A 187 -7.52 -5.67 10.08
N TYR A 188 -6.99 -5.05 11.14
CA TYR A 188 -5.60 -4.53 11.15
C TYR A 188 -4.62 -5.37 11.97
N GLY A 189 -5.07 -6.44 12.64
CA GLY A 189 -4.23 -7.28 13.50
C GLY A 189 -3.57 -6.52 14.66
N PHE A 190 -4.07 -5.33 15.00
CA PHE A 190 -3.44 -4.43 15.96
C PHE A 190 -4.09 -4.61 17.33
N ASN A 191 -3.30 -5.08 18.31
CA ASN A 191 -3.69 -5.01 19.71
C ASN A 191 -3.14 -3.69 20.27
N PRO A 192 -3.98 -2.75 20.74
CA PRO A 192 -3.51 -1.48 21.29
C PRO A 192 -2.57 -1.65 22.49
#